data_AF-A0A1F5WYC3-F1
#
_entry.id   AF-A0A1F5WYC3-F1
#
_cell.length_a   1.000
_cell.length_b   1.000
_cell.length_c   1.000
_cell.angle_alpha   90.00
_cell.angle_beta   90.00
_cell.angle_gamma   90.00
#
_symmetry.space_group_name_H-M   'P 1'
#
loop_
_entity.id
_entity.type
_entity.pdbx_description
1 polymer ?
#
loop_
_entity_poly.entity_id
_entity_poly.type
_entity_poly.pdbx_seq_one_letter_code
_entity_poly.pdbx_strand_id
1 'polypeptide(L)'
;MKTAVLLNLDFRKGFCYIKRMSQEQPKKQPAPEYVSIKQAEETEKQRQETLGKMRQRISKVAEKLKNEGYKFEMEETDEYLIKTEDRTTHLLKLDSFPLESKDKLRISVSLEEMIEASIRNPKENSYAAVLELRKQKNESNN
;
A
#
# COMPACT_ATOMS: atom_id res chain seq x y z
N MET A 1 32.63 -48.88 -3.32
CA MET A 1 32.23 -49.54 -4.58
C MET A 1 30.79 -50.04 -4.46
N LYS A 2 29.89 -49.43 -5.25
CA LYS A 2 28.64 -49.96 -5.86
C LYS A 2 27.73 -48.77 -6.16
N THR A 3 27.92 -48.21 -7.34
CA THR A 3 27.17 -47.10 -7.93
C THR A 3 25.90 -47.67 -8.53
N ALA A 4 24.73 -47.28 -8.02
CA ALA A 4 23.46 -47.52 -8.71
C ALA A 4 23.23 -46.37 -9.69
N VAL A 5 23.36 -46.66 -10.99
CA VAL A 5 23.03 -45.74 -12.08
C VAL A 5 21.59 -46.03 -12.49
N LEU A 6 20.70 -45.07 -12.27
CA LEU A 6 19.36 -45.08 -12.87
C LEU A 6 19.40 -44.15 -14.08
N LEU A 7 19.51 -44.76 -15.26
CA LEU A 7 19.34 -44.11 -16.57
C LEU A 7 17.85 -43.89 -16.81
N ASN A 8 17.35 -42.69 -16.55
CA ASN A 8 16.09 -42.25 -17.15
C ASN A 8 16.40 -41.73 -18.56
N LEU A 9 16.18 -42.60 -19.54
CA LEU A 9 16.23 -42.28 -20.97
C LEU A 9 14.90 -41.67 -21.39
N ASP A 10 14.83 -40.34 -21.44
CA ASP A 10 13.69 -39.63 -22.03
C ASP A 10 14.03 -39.25 -23.48
N PHE A 11 13.52 -40.05 -24.41
CA PHE A 11 13.94 -40.12 -25.82
C PHE A 11 13.26 -39.07 -26.72
N ARG A 12 13.15 -37.79 -26.29
CA ARG A 12 12.46 -36.78 -27.11
C ARG A 12 13.19 -35.49 -27.44
N LYS A 13 14.35 -35.19 -26.87
CA LYS A 13 15.17 -34.05 -27.29
C LYS A 13 16.64 -34.41 -27.06
N GLY A 14 17.43 -34.50 -28.12
CA GLY A 14 18.83 -34.97 -28.12
C GLY A 14 19.82 -34.08 -27.38
N PHE A 15 19.66 -33.89 -26.08
CA PHE A 15 20.62 -33.22 -25.20
C PHE A 15 20.75 -34.01 -23.89
N CYS A 16 21.88 -34.70 -23.72
CA CYS A 16 22.29 -35.26 -22.44
C CYS A 16 22.84 -34.13 -21.56
N TYR A 17 22.06 -33.70 -20.56
CA TYR A 17 22.57 -32.84 -19.50
C TYR A 17 23.06 -33.70 -18.34
N ILE A 18 24.38 -33.72 -18.12
CA ILE A 18 24.93 -34.17 -16.83
C ILE A 18 24.71 -33.02 -15.85
N LYS A 19 23.60 -33.05 -15.12
CA LYS A 19 23.36 -32.12 -14.02
C LYS A 19 24.32 -32.50 -12.88
N ARG A 20 25.43 -31.77 -12.72
CA ARG A 20 26.19 -31.79 -11.47
C ARG A 20 25.26 -31.26 -10.39
N MET A 21 24.74 -32.14 -9.56
CA MET A 21 24.00 -31.76 -8.36
C MET A 21 25.02 -31.13 -7.40
N SER A 22 25.13 -29.81 -7.41
CA SER A 22 25.62 -29.10 -6.23
C SER A 22 24.61 -29.40 -5.13
N GLN A 23 25.03 -30.10 -4.08
CA GLN A 23 24.25 -30.26 -2.86
C GLN A 23 24.20 -28.91 -2.14
N GLU A 24 23.45 -27.95 -2.69
CA GLU A 24 22.91 -26.90 -1.83
C GLU A 24 21.90 -27.59 -0.92
N GLN A 25 22.24 -27.65 0.36
CA GLN A 25 21.31 -28.10 1.39
C GLN A 25 19.99 -27.35 1.20
N PRO A 26 18.83 -28.02 1.25
CA PRO A 26 17.57 -27.29 1.30
C PRO A 26 17.63 -26.37 2.52
N LYS A 27 17.67 -25.05 2.29
CA LYS A 27 17.45 -24.08 3.36
C LYS A 27 16.12 -24.49 3.99
N LYS A 28 16.17 -24.96 5.25
CA LYS A 28 14.96 -25.29 6.01
C LYS A 28 14.00 -24.12 5.83
N GLN A 29 12.85 -24.37 5.20
CA GLN A 29 11.76 -23.41 5.25
C GLN A 29 11.50 -23.15 6.74
N PRO A 30 11.41 -21.88 7.18
CA PRO A 30 11.03 -21.61 8.55
C PRO A 30 9.71 -22.34 8.83
N ALA A 31 9.63 -23.01 9.98
CA ALA A 31 8.39 -23.66 10.39
C ALA A 31 7.26 -22.63 10.38
N PRO A 32 6.05 -22.98 9.94
CA PRO A 32 4.93 -22.04 9.96
C PRO A 32 4.77 -21.47 11.37
N GLU A 33 4.78 -20.15 11.46
CA GLU A 33 4.53 -19.43 12.70
C GLU A 33 3.04 -19.53 13.02
N TYR A 34 2.68 -20.35 14.01
CA TYR A 34 1.30 -20.52 14.43
C TYR A 34 0.94 -19.42 15.44
N VAL A 35 0.08 -18.50 15.01
CA VAL A 35 -0.53 -17.49 15.89
C VAL A 35 -1.66 -18.15 16.68
N SER A 36 -1.72 -17.94 18.00
CA SER A 36 -2.84 -18.46 18.78
C SER A 36 -4.15 -17.74 18.44
N ILE A 37 -5.29 -18.42 18.60
CA ILE A 37 -6.63 -17.83 18.36
C ILE A 37 -6.79 -16.51 19.14
N LYS A 38 -6.36 -16.48 20.41
CA LYS A 38 -6.40 -15.28 21.25
C LYS A 38 -5.58 -14.12 20.67
N GLN A 39 -4.38 -14.39 20.17
CA GLN A 39 -3.54 -13.37 19.53
C GLN A 39 -4.16 -12.85 18.23
N ALA A 40 -4.82 -13.73 17.45
CA ALA A 40 -5.53 -13.32 16.24
C ALA A 40 -6.74 -12.41 16.57
N GLU A 41 -7.51 -12.75 17.61
CA GLU A 41 -8.65 -11.95 18.09
C GLU A 41 -8.20 -10.57 18.61
N GLU A 42 -7.11 -10.52 19.38
CA GLU A 42 -6.54 -9.26 19.88
C GLU A 42 -6.03 -8.38 18.74
N THR A 43 -5.37 -8.98 17.75
CA THR A 43 -4.86 -8.27 16.57
C THR A 43 -6.02 -7.71 15.74
N GLU A 44 -7.08 -8.48 15.52
CA GLU A 44 -8.24 -8.01 14.78
C GLU A 44 -8.96 -6.89 15.53
N LYS A 45 -9.08 -6.99 16.86
CA LYS A 45 -9.64 -5.91 17.69
C LYS A 45 -8.85 -4.61 17.53
N GLN A 46 -7.53 -4.67 17.63
CA GLN A 46 -6.65 -3.50 17.42
C GLN A 46 -6.77 -2.92 16.02
N ARG A 47 -6.91 -3.79 15.00
CA ARG A 47 -7.14 -3.38 13.61
C ARG A 47 -8.45 -2.61 13.48
N GLN A 48 -9.55 -3.14 14.03
CA GLN A 48 -10.85 -2.48 14.01
C GLN A 48 -10.85 -1.13 14.74
N GLU A 49 -10.20 -1.04 15.89
CA GLU A 49 -10.05 0.23 16.62
C GLU A 49 -9.26 1.27 15.81
N THR A 50 -8.18 0.85 15.15
CA THR A 50 -7.37 1.72 14.28
C THR A 50 -8.17 2.21 13.08
N LEU A 51 -8.89 1.32 12.40
CA LEU A 51 -9.76 1.68 11.27
C LEU A 51 -10.90 2.61 11.70
N GLY A 52 -11.49 2.39 12.87
CA GLY A 52 -12.51 3.27 13.44
C GLY A 52 -11.98 4.69 13.67
N LYS A 53 -10.77 4.84 14.21
CA LYS A 53 -10.12 6.14 14.39
C LYS A 53 -9.78 6.81 13.06
N MET A 54 -9.31 6.05 12.06
CA MET A 54 -9.09 6.58 10.70
C MET A 54 -10.39 7.12 10.11
N ARG A 55 -11.48 6.34 10.16
CA ARG A 55 -12.78 6.75 9.64
C ARG A 55 -13.24 8.09 10.24
N GLN A 56 -13.12 8.25 11.56
CA GLN A 56 -13.47 9.51 12.22
C GLN A 56 -12.64 10.71 11.74
N ARG A 57 -11.32 10.53 11.56
CA ARG A 57 -10.45 11.60 11.03
C ARG A 57 -10.81 11.96 9.60
N ILE A 58 -11.08 10.95 8.77
CA ILE A 58 -11.43 11.15 7.37
C ILE A 58 -12.80 11.82 7.21
N SER A 59 -13.80 11.45 8.02
CA SER A 59 -15.09 12.13 8.04
C SER A 59 -14.95 13.61 8.36
N LYS A 60 -14.12 13.99 9.35
CA LYS A 60 -13.87 15.40 9.69
C LYS A 60 -13.25 16.18 8.53
N VAL A 61 -12.28 15.58 7.84
CA VAL A 61 -11.66 16.19 6.64
C VAL A 61 -12.69 16.37 5.54
N ALA A 62 -13.51 15.34 5.28
CA ALA A 62 -14.52 15.41 4.24
C ALA A 62 -15.60 16.47 4.54
N GLU A 63 -16.08 16.57 5.78
CA GLU A 63 -17.02 17.60 6.21
C GLU A 63 -16.43 19.00 6.05
N LYS A 64 -15.18 19.21 6.49
CA LYS A 64 -14.46 20.48 6.30
C LYS A 64 -14.42 20.88 4.83
N LEU A 65 -14.02 19.97 3.94
CA LEU A 65 -13.92 20.26 2.50
C LEU A 65 -15.29 20.54 1.87
N LYS A 66 -16.36 19.85 2.30
CA LYS A 66 -17.72 20.17 1.85
C LYS A 66 -18.15 21.56 2.31
N ASN A 67 -17.84 21.94 3.55
CA ASN A 67 -18.14 23.27 4.09
C ASN A 67 -17.35 24.38 3.39
N GLU A 68 -16.15 24.09 2.89
CA GLU A 68 -15.35 24.98 2.05
C GLU A 68 -15.86 25.07 0.60
N GLY A 69 -16.88 24.28 0.22
CA GLY A 69 -17.53 24.33 -1.08
C GLY A 69 -16.98 23.36 -2.13
N TYR A 70 -16.08 22.44 -1.76
CA TYR A 70 -15.57 21.44 -2.70
C TYR A 70 -16.65 20.39 -3.01
N LYS A 71 -16.80 20.07 -4.30
CA LYS A 71 -17.70 19.02 -4.79
C LYS A 71 -16.93 17.72 -5.00
N PHE A 72 -17.26 16.70 -4.24
CA PHE A 72 -16.70 15.36 -4.36
C PHE A 72 -17.61 14.33 -3.70
N GLU A 73 -17.47 13.07 -4.13
CA GLU A 73 -18.04 11.91 -3.45
C GLU A 73 -16.91 11.07 -2.84
N MET A 74 -17.19 10.44 -1.70
CA MET A 74 -16.23 9.59 -1.01
C MET A 74 -16.90 8.29 -0.60
N GLU A 75 -16.33 7.18 -1.03
CA GLU A 75 -16.80 5.82 -0.72
C GLU A 75 -15.73 5.09 0.09
N GLU A 76 -16.16 4.35 1.11
CA GLU A 76 -15.29 3.48 1.89
C GLU A 76 -15.53 2.02 1.48
N THR A 77 -14.51 1.41 0.89
CA THR A 77 -14.47 -0.02 0.54
C THR A 77 -13.31 -0.68 1.29
N ASP A 78 -12.53 -1.57 0.66
CA ASP A 78 -11.20 -1.93 1.15
C ASP A 78 -10.21 -0.74 1.08
N GLU A 79 -10.50 0.21 0.19
CA GLU A 79 -9.81 1.48 0.01
C GLU A 79 -10.77 2.66 0.20
N TYR A 80 -10.22 3.87 0.36
CA TYR A 80 -10.98 5.09 0.16
C TYR A 80 -11.00 5.46 -1.32
N LEU A 81 -12.18 5.59 -1.88
CA LEU A 81 -12.40 6.06 -3.24
C LEU A 81 -12.89 7.51 -3.18
N ILE A 82 -12.16 8.42 -3.81
CA ILE A 82 -12.48 9.84 -3.87
C ILE A 82 -12.80 10.19 -5.30
N LYS A 83 -14.05 10.54 -5.57
CA LYS A 83 -14.52 10.92 -6.90
C LYS A 83 -14.68 12.43 -6.97
N THR A 84 -13.92 13.06 -7.85
CA THR A 84 -14.11 14.46 -8.25
C THR A 84 -14.62 14.50 -9.69
N GLU A 85 -14.99 15.67 -10.18
CA GLU A 85 -15.40 15.83 -11.60
C GLU A 85 -14.30 15.39 -12.58
N ASP A 86 -13.02 15.51 -12.18
CA ASP A 86 -11.87 15.24 -13.04
C ASP A 86 -11.36 13.78 -12.95
N ARG A 87 -11.42 13.15 -11.76
CA ARG A 87 -10.83 11.82 -11.55
C ARG A 87 -11.43 11.05 -10.38
N THR A 88 -11.21 9.74 -10.39
CA THR A 88 -11.35 8.89 -9.20
C THR A 88 -9.96 8.59 -8.63
N THR A 89 -9.76 8.85 -7.35
CA THR A 89 -8.50 8.57 -6.62
C THR A 89 -8.73 7.40 -5.68
N HIS A 90 -7.80 6.44 -5.71
CA HIS A 90 -7.78 5.26 -4.85
C HIS A 90 -6.72 5.43 -3.76
N LEU A 91 -7.09 5.32 -2.48
CA LEU A 91 -6.16 5.42 -1.36
C LEU A 91 -6.32 4.23 -0.41
N LEU A 92 -5.23 3.51 -0.17
CA LEU A 92 -5.17 2.44 0.83
C LEU A 92 -5.47 2.98 2.23
N LYS A 93 -5.98 2.13 3.12
CA LYS A 93 -6.22 2.50 4.54
C LYS A 93 -4.93 2.45 5.34
N LEU A 94 -4.02 3.39 5.07
CA LEU A 94 -2.74 3.55 5.73
C LEU A 94 -2.68 4.90 6.44
N ASP A 95 -1.99 4.99 7.58
CA ASP A 95 -1.84 6.26 8.29
C ASP A 95 -1.00 7.27 7.52
N SER A 96 0.03 6.78 6.82
CA SER A 96 0.90 7.61 6.01
C SER A 96 1.42 6.87 4.78
N PHE A 97 1.70 7.67 3.75
CA PHE A 97 2.22 7.22 2.47
C PHE A 97 3.59 7.86 2.22
N PRO A 98 4.57 7.09 1.75
CA PRO A 98 5.73 7.69 1.12
C PRO A 98 5.35 8.18 -0.28
N LEU A 99 5.53 9.48 -0.54
CA LEU A 99 5.48 10.04 -1.88
C LEU A 99 6.89 10.34 -2.37
N GLU A 100 7.17 9.90 -3.59
CA GLU A 100 8.43 10.12 -4.28
C GLU A 100 8.15 10.75 -5.64
N SER A 101 9.03 11.66 -6.05
CA SER A 101 9.06 12.23 -7.40
C SER A 101 10.47 12.10 -7.91
N LYS A 102 10.62 11.92 -9.23
CA LYS A 102 11.92 11.93 -9.89
C LYS A 102 12.65 13.22 -9.50
N ASP A 103 13.89 13.08 -9.03
CA ASP A 103 14.79 14.17 -8.63
C ASP A 103 14.34 14.99 -7.39
N LYS A 104 13.41 14.49 -6.57
CA LYS A 104 12.96 15.15 -5.33
C LYS A 104 13.06 14.26 -4.11
N LEU A 105 13.10 14.90 -2.93
CA LEU A 105 13.10 14.20 -1.65
C LEU A 105 11.81 13.40 -1.44
N ARG A 106 11.96 12.18 -0.94
CA ARG A 106 10.83 11.39 -0.44
C ARG A 106 10.18 12.12 0.73
N ILE A 107 8.87 12.32 0.67
CA ILE A 107 8.09 12.90 1.76
C ILE A 107 7.15 11.86 2.35
N SER A 108 6.96 11.90 3.67
CA SER A 108 5.86 11.19 4.33
C SER A 108 4.64 12.11 4.33
N VAL A 109 3.48 11.56 3.98
CA VAL A 109 2.23 12.29 3.85
C VAL A 109 1.14 11.52 4.56
N SER A 110 0.35 12.18 5.40
CA SER A 110 -0.76 11.52 6.09
C SER A 110 -1.91 11.22 5.11
N LEU A 111 -2.79 10.27 5.46
CA LEU A 111 -3.99 10.00 4.67
C LEU A 111 -4.87 11.24 4.53
N GLU A 112 -5.03 12.03 5.59
CA GLU A 112 -5.78 13.28 5.57
C GLU A 112 -5.20 14.28 4.57
N GLU A 113 -3.88 14.46 4.56
CA GLU A 113 -3.20 15.34 3.59
C GLU A 113 -3.39 14.83 2.16
N MET A 114 -3.32 13.52 1.93
CA MET A 114 -3.56 12.92 0.61
C MET A 114 -4.99 13.15 0.11
N ILE A 115 -5.98 13.03 1.01
CA ILE A 115 -7.38 13.30 0.70
C ILE A 115 -7.59 14.78 0.38
N GLU A 116 -7.11 15.68 1.25
CA GLU A 116 -7.21 17.13 1.04
C GLU A 116 -6.54 17.54 -0.29
N ALA A 117 -5.33 17.03 -0.57
CA ALA A 117 -4.61 17.34 -1.80
C ALA A 117 -5.33 16.81 -3.04
N SER A 118 -5.90 15.59 -2.98
CA SER A 118 -6.62 14.98 -4.09
C SER A 118 -7.92 15.71 -4.44
N ILE A 119 -8.58 16.32 -3.46
CA ILE A 119 -9.83 17.07 -3.66
C ILE A 119 -9.55 18.51 -4.10
N ARG A 120 -8.54 19.16 -3.52
CA ARG A 120 -8.19 20.56 -3.85
C ARG A 120 -7.49 20.69 -5.20
N ASN A 121 -6.59 19.75 -5.51
CA ASN A 121 -5.75 19.79 -6.70
C ASN A 121 -5.90 18.48 -7.51
N PRO A 122 -7.12 18.13 -7.98
CA PRO A 122 -7.39 16.83 -8.60
C PRO A 122 -6.65 16.59 -9.92
N LYS A 123 -6.25 17.66 -10.62
CA LYS A 123 -5.52 17.58 -11.91
C LYS A 123 -4.02 17.37 -11.74
N GLU A 124 -3.49 17.59 -10.54
CA GLU A 124 -2.07 17.45 -10.27
C GLU A 124 -1.72 16.01 -9.87
N ASN A 125 -0.46 15.63 -10.13
CA ASN A 125 0.07 14.41 -9.53
C ASN A 125 0.14 14.58 -8.01
N SER A 126 0.03 13.47 -7.28
CA SER A 126 -0.10 13.49 -5.81
C SER A 126 1.04 14.22 -5.11
N TYR A 127 2.28 14.12 -5.61
CA TYR A 127 3.42 14.79 -5.01
C TYR A 127 3.29 16.32 -5.12
N ALA A 128 2.98 16.85 -6.31
CA ALA A 128 2.76 18.28 -6.54
C ALA A 128 1.57 18.81 -5.75
N ALA A 129 0.44 18.08 -5.79
CA ALA A 129 -0.79 18.44 -5.08
C ALA A 129 -0.57 18.64 -3.58
N VAL A 130 0.23 17.77 -2.96
CA VAL A 130 0.57 17.85 -1.53
C VAL A 130 1.50 19.02 -1.23
N LEU A 131 2.47 19.32 -2.09
CA LEU A 131 3.34 20.47 -1.90
C LEU A 131 2.57 21.79 -1.99
N GLU A 132 1.68 21.92 -2.97
CA GLU A 132 0.82 23.10 -3.10
C GLU A 132 -0.13 23.23 -1.89
N LEU A 133 -0.72 22.12 -1.42
CA LEU A 133 -1.51 22.12 -0.18
C LEU A 133 -0.71 22.65 1.02
N ARG A 134 0.52 22.16 1.22
CA ARG A 134 1.38 22.59 2.32
C ARG A 134 1.77 24.06 2.20
N LYS A 135 2.03 24.54 0.98
CA LYS A 135 2.32 25.95 0.70
C LYS A 135 1.14 26.84 1.07
N GLN A 136 -0.08 26.51 0.59
CA GLN A 136 -1.30 27.25 0.92
C GLN A 136 -1.56 27.33 2.43
N LYS A 137 -1.33 26.22 3.17
CA LYS A 137 -1.46 26.20 4.63
C LYS A 137 -0.44 27.10 5.33
N ASN A 138 0.79 27.16 4.84
CA ASN A 138 1.82 28.03 5.40
C ASN A 138 1.53 29.51 5.14
N GLU A 139 0.96 29.84 3.98
CA GLU A 139 0.54 31.20 3.63
C GLU A 139 -0.69 31.66 4.43
N SER A 140 -1.61 30.75 4.75
CA SER A 140 -2.82 31.06 5.54
C SER A 140 -2.55 31.25 7.04
N ASN A 141 -1.37 30.81 7.52
CA ASN A 141 -0.97 30.87 8.93
C ASN A 141 -0.02 32.04 9.25
N ASN A 142 0.31 32.88 8.26
CA ASN A 142 1.06 34.12 8.41
C ASN A 142 0.15 35.32 8.20
#